data_AF-A0A1W1YGR1-F1
#
_entry.id   AF-A0A1W1YGR1-F1
#
_cell.length_a   1.000
_cell.length_b   1.000
_cell.length_c   1.000
_cell.angle_alpha   90.00
_cell.angle_beta   90.00
_cell.angle_gamma   90.00
#
_symmetry.space_group_name_H-M   'P 1'
#
loop_
_entity.id
_entity.type
_entity.pdbx_description
1 polymer ?
#
loop_
_entity_poly.entity_id
_entity_poly.type
_entity_poly.pdbx_seq_one_letter_code
_entity_poly.pdbx_strand_id
1 'polypeptide(L)'
;MNKKIRIAAVVVISSILFGSCAANGAGGHVQSTTTGVQDVIASRVDAEGNSGSSEAGPDNTTDSSAAGPVSDSECDIDLTTMNSDLVYANVFGILSEPDGFIGTTIRITGTAVSHTDETTGETYYACFITDAAACCSSGFEYELADGGTYPADGTEITVLGTFNIYEDGGARYALLENSVIEG
;
A
#
# COMPACT_ATOMS: atom_id res chain seq x y z
N MET A 1 26.67 -14.61 -14.83
CA MET A 1 25.44 -15.02 -14.10
C MET A 1 25.84 -15.23 -12.66
N ASN A 2 25.68 -14.20 -11.83
CA ASN A 2 26.12 -14.22 -10.43
C ASN A 2 24.88 -13.95 -9.58
N LYS A 3 24.18 -15.02 -9.18
CA LYS A 3 23.07 -14.95 -8.23
C LYS A 3 23.66 -14.60 -6.86
N LYS A 4 23.53 -13.34 -6.43
CA LYS A 4 23.86 -12.95 -5.06
C LYS A 4 22.76 -13.50 -4.16
N ILE A 5 23.04 -14.64 -3.55
CA ILE A 5 22.22 -15.24 -2.50
C ILE A 5 22.28 -14.30 -1.30
N ARG A 6 21.16 -13.62 -1.00
CA ARG A 6 21.02 -12.82 0.23
C ARG A 6 20.92 -13.81 1.40
N ILE A 7 22.01 -13.95 2.14
CA ILE A 7 22.03 -14.73 3.37
C ILE A 7 21.35 -13.88 4.45
N ALA A 8 20.11 -14.22 4.79
CA ALA A 8 19.44 -13.67 5.96
C ALA A 8 20.24 -14.09 7.21
N ALA A 9 20.90 -13.11 7.83
CA ALA A 9 21.55 -13.31 9.12
C ALA A 9 20.46 -13.52 10.17
N VAL A 10 20.20 -14.77 10.53
CA VAL A 10 19.37 -15.14 11.68
C VAL A 10 20.12 -14.72 12.93
N VAL A 11 19.83 -13.50 13.41
CA VAL A 11 20.30 -13.02 14.70
C VAL A 11 19.45 -13.68 15.79
N VAL A 12 19.95 -14.80 16.31
CA VAL A 12 19.42 -15.45 17.52
C VAL A 12 19.81 -14.58 18.72
N ILE A 13 18.93 -13.66 19.13
CA ILE A 13 19.04 -13.03 20.45
C ILE A 13 18.24 -13.87 21.43
N SER A 14 18.96 -14.78 22.09
CA SER A 14 18.53 -15.42 23.31
C SER A 14 18.59 -14.39 24.44
N SER A 15 17.42 -13.94 24.90
CA SER A 15 17.28 -13.17 26.14
C SER A 15 16.09 -13.69 26.94
N ILE A 16 16.34 -14.78 27.66
CA ILE A 16 15.51 -15.19 28.80
C ILE A 16 15.76 -14.19 29.94
N LEU A 17 14.69 -13.66 30.55
CA LEU A 17 14.38 -13.71 32.00
C LEU A 17 13.31 -12.65 32.40
N PHE A 18 12.12 -13.18 32.69
CA PHE A 18 11.11 -12.83 33.71
C PHE A 18 10.80 -11.38 34.11
N GLY A 19 9.51 -11.05 34.02
CA GLY A 19 8.83 -9.99 34.78
C GLY A 19 7.31 -10.15 34.72
N SER A 20 6.77 -11.09 35.52
CA SER A 20 5.34 -11.23 35.76
C SER A 20 4.83 -10.11 36.66
N CYS A 21 3.73 -9.46 36.29
CA CYS A 21 2.77 -8.95 37.26
C CYS A 21 1.34 -9.11 36.71
N ALA A 22 0.48 -9.71 37.53
CA ALA A 22 -0.95 -9.85 37.33
C ALA A 22 -1.67 -8.92 38.33
N ALA A 23 -2.68 -8.18 37.89
CA ALA A 23 -3.90 -7.90 38.65
C ALA A 23 -4.93 -7.10 37.83
N ASN A 24 -6.07 -7.78 37.63
CA ASN A 24 -7.44 -7.35 37.30
C ASN A 24 -7.85 -5.88 37.57
N GLY A 25 -8.67 -5.36 36.65
CA GLY A 25 -9.55 -4.20 36.86
C GLY A 25 -10.70 -4.21 35.86
N ALA A 26 -11.93 -4.14 36.37
CA ALA A 26 -13.19 -4.33 35.67
C ALA A 26 -13.74 -3.05 35.01
N GLY A 27 -14.63 -3.26 34.01
CA GLY A 27 -15.81 -2.41 33.77
C GLY A 27 -15.64 -1.20 32.86
N GLY A 28 -16.38 -1.21 31.75
CA GLY A 28 -16.56 -0.02 30.91
C GLY A 28 -17.24 -0.33 29.57
N HIS A 29 -18.52 -0.67 29.61
CA HIS A 29 -19.41 -0.60 28.45
C HIS A 29 -19.50 0.85 27.97
N VAL A 30 -18.93 1.16 26.81
CA VAL A 30 -19.22 2.39 26.07
C VAL A 30 -19.90 2.00 24.77
N GLN A 31 -21.21 2.19 24.78
CA GLN A 31 -22.08 2.15 23.63
C GLN A 31 -21.81 3.42 22.80
N SER A 32 -20.92 3.32 21.81
CA SER A 32 -20.78 4.32 20.77
C SER A 32 -21.41 3.76 19.49
N THR A 33 -22.66 4.10 19.25
CA THR A 33 -23.28 4.04 17.93
C THR A 33 -22.60 5.08 17.04
N THR A 34 -21.48 4.70 16.43
CA THR A 34 -21.01 5.33 15.20
C THR A 34 -21.81 4.69 14.08
N THR A 35 -22.71 5.46 13.49
CA THR A 35 -23.30 5.18 12.18
C THR A 35 -22.14 5.13 11.19
N GLY A 36 -21.68 3.92 10.90
CA GLY A 36 -20.71 3.67 9.84
C GLY A 36 -21.33 3.98 8.48
N VAL A 37 -20.50 4.41 7.55
CA VAL A 37 -20.80 4.68 6.13
C VAL A 37 -21.50 3.50 5.43
N GLN A 38 -21.47 2.32 6.05
CA GLN A 38 -22.12 1.09 5.60
C GLN A 38 -23.66 1.16 5.50
N ASP A 39 -24.33 2.10 6.20
CA ASP A 39 -25.80 2.18 6.19
C ASP A 39 -26.37 3.06 5.05
N VAL A 40 -25.52 3.80 4.33
CA VAL A 40 -25.95 4.73 3.26
C VAL A 40 -26.22 4.00 1.94
N ILE A 41 -25.74 2.76 1.80
CA ILE A 41 -25.87 1.95 0.59
C ILE A 41 -27.19 1.16 0.57
N ALA A 42 -27.84 0.96 1.73
CA ALA A 42 -29.03 0.13 1.87
C ALA A 42 -30.37 0.85 1.59
N SER A 43 -30.36 2.15 1.28
CA SER A 43 -31.60 2.96 1.21
C SER A 43 -32.11 3.26 -0.20
N ARG A 44 -31.64 2.57 -1.24
CA ARG A 44 -32.21 2.71 -2.60
C ARG A 44 -32.25 1.38 -3.35
N VAL A 45 -33.27 0.56 -3.08
CA VAL A 45 -34.08 -0.15 -4.08
C VAL A 45 -35.17 -0.97 -3.37
N ASP A 46 -36.38 -0.41 -3.26
CA ASP A 46 -37.58 -1.23 -3.22
C ASP A 46 -38.19 -1.24 -4.63
N ALA A 47 -38.39 -2.46 -5.14
CA ALA A 47 -39.48 -2.91 -6.02
C ALA A 47 -39.03 -3.74 -7.26
N GLU A 48 -39.06 -5.06 -7.03
CA GLU A 48 -39.60 -6.13 -7.89
C GLU A 48 -38.92 -6.51 -9.22
N GLY A 49 -38.54 -7.79 -9.35
CA GLY A 49 -38.30 -8.41 -10.66
C GLY A 49 -37.47 -9.70 -10.70
N ASN A 50 -38.04 -10.80 -10.22
CA ASN A 50 -37.79 -12.22 -10.59
C ASN A 50 -36.70 -12.56 -11.64
N SER A 51 -35.76 -13.46 -11.30
CA SER A 51 -35.63 -14.83 -11.87
C SER A 51 -34.17 -15.33 -11.98
N GLY A 52 -33.89 -16.51 -11.40
CA GLY A 52 -33.08 -17.52 -12.10
C GLY A 52 -31.64 -17.79 -11.65
N SER A 53 -31.50 -18.86 -10.85
CA SER A 53 -30.59 -20.00 -11.08
C SER A 53 -29.11 -19.94 -10.66
N SER A 54 -28.86 -20.62 -9.52
CA SER A 54 -27.97 -21.80 -9.34
C SER A 54 -26.46 -21.73 -9.61
N GLU A 55 -25.73 -21.86 -8.50
CA GLU A 55 -24.58 -22.73 -8.19
C GLU A 55 -23.22 -22.61 -8.91
N ALA A 56 -22.22 -22.87 -8.05
CA ALA A 56 -20.84 -23.29 -8.28
C ALA A 56 -19.79 -22.20 -8.51
N GLY A 57 -18.86 -22.11 -7.55
CA GLY A 57 -17.57 -21.43 -7.69
C GLY A 57 -16.70 -22.06 -8.79
N PRO A 58 -15.52 -21.47 -9.04
CA PRO A 58 -14.41 -21.80 -8.15
C PRO A 58 -13.56 -20.59 -7.72
N ASP A 59 -12.99 -20.76 -6.54
CA ASP A 59 -11.68 -20.25 -6.13
C ASP A 59 -10.69 -20.24 -7.31
N ASN A 60 -10.15 -19.06 -7.61
CA ASN A 60 -8.92 -18.98 -8.38
C ASN A 60 -7.93 -18.08 -7.64
N THR A 61 -7.39 -18.62 -6.57
CA THR A 61 -6.02 -18.37 -6.16
C THR A 61 -5.11 -18.54 -7.38
N THR A 62 -4.60 -17.44 -7.93
CA THR A 62 -3.45 -17.47 -8.85
C THR A 62 -2.42 -16.50 -8.32
N ASP A 63 -1.64 -17.00 -7.36
CA ASP A 63 -0.24 -16.62 -7.19
C ASP A 63 0.47 -16.86 -8.52
N SER A 64 0.91 -15.77 -9.15
CA SER A 64 1.87 -15.84 -10.24
C SER A 64 2.70 -14.57 -10.20
N SER A 65 3.59 -14.54 -9.21
CA SER A 65 4.80 -13.73 -9.22
C SER A 65 5.63 -14.10 -10.45
N ALA A 66 5.37 -13.39 -11.54
CA ALA A 66 6.30 -13.22 -12.65
C ALA A 66 6.70 -11.74 -12.62
N ALA A 67 7.77 -11.42 -11.88
CA ALA A 67 8.33 -10.08 -11.79
C ALA A 67 8.93 -9.65 -13.15
N GLY A 68 8.07 -9.06 -13.99
CA GLY A 68 8.43 -8.26 -15.14
C GLY A 68 8.00 -6.81 -14.91
N PRO A 69 8.54 -5.85 -15.67
CA PRO A 69 8.09 -4.46 -15.58
C PRO A 69 6.58 -4.37 -15.89
N VAL A 70 5.85 -3.67 -15.03
CA VAL A 70 4.44 -3.35 -15.26
C VAL A 70 4.31 -2.50 -16.52
N SER A 71 3.40 -2.90 -17.41
CA SER A 71 3.20 -2.29 -18.73
C SER A 71 1.91 -1.47 -18.75
N ASP A 72 1.91 -0.39 -19.54
CA ASP A 72 0.91 0.68 -19.63
C ASP A 72 -0.56 0.27 -19.91
N SER A 73 -0.85 -0.99 -20.22
CA SER A 73 -2.15 -1.41 -20.79
C SER A 73 -3.17 -2.01 -19.80
N GLU A 74 -2.82 -2.23 -18.54
CA GLU A 74 -3.76 -2.66 -17.49
C GLU A 74 -3.22 -2.20 -16.12
N CYS A 75 -3.57 -0.98 -15.72
CA CYS A 75 -3.35 -0.49 -14.36
C CYS A 75 -4.65 -0.69 -13.56
N ASP A 76 -4.58 -1.39 -12.43
CA ASP A 76 -5.75 -1.68 -11.59
C ASP A 76 -6.31 -0.40 -10.97
N ILE A 77 -5.42 0.49 -10.49
CA ILE A 77 -5.78 1.77 -9.88
C ILE A 77 -4.98 2.89 -10.53
N ASP A 78 -5.60 3.58 -11.50
CA ASP A 78 -5.02 4.75 -12.15
C ASP A 78 -5.49 6.05 -11.49
N LEU A 79 -4.65 6.59 -10.61
CA LEU A 79 -4.91 7.84 -9.89
C LEU A 79 -4.68 9.08 -10.75
N THR A 80 -3.96 8.96 -11.88
CA THR A 80 -3.61 10.11 -12.74
C THR A 80 -4.81 10.68 -13.49
N THR A 81 -5.84 9.87 -13.64
CA THR A 81 -7.10 10.25 -14.30
C THR A 81 -8.11 10.89 -13.34
N MET A 82 -7.80 10.90 -12.04
CA MET A 82 -8.70 11.36 -10.99
C MET A 82 -8.42 12.83 -10.62
N ASN A 83 -9.44 13.50 -10.07
CA ASN A 83 -9.20 14.79 -9.41
C ASN A 83 -8.49 14.57 -8.05
N SER A 84 -7.88 15.62 -7.51
CA SER A 84 -7.06 15.54 -6.31
C SER A 84 -7.78 15.07 -5.05
N ASP A 85 -9.07 15.42 -4.87
CA ASP A 85 -9.89 14.93 -3.76
C ASP A 85 -10.04 13.39 -3.81
N LEU A 86 -10.25 12.85 -5.01
CA LEU A 86 -10.35 11.40 -5.23
C LEU A 86 -9.00 10.71 -5.12
N VAL A 87 -7.91 11.31 -5.60
CA VAL A 87 -6.55 10.80 -5.40
C VAL A 87 -6.28 10.65 -3.90
N TYR A 88 -6.54 11.70 -3.12
CA TYR A 88 -6.38 11.65 -1.66
C TYR A 88 -7.20 10.54 -1.02
N ALA A 89 -8.49 10.44 -1.36
CA ALA A 89 -9.39 9.44 -0.77
C ALA A 89 -8.93 8.01 -1.06
N ASN A 90 -8.46 7.73 -2.28
CA ASN A 90 -7.94 6.42 -2.65
C ASN A 90 -6.63 6.11 -1.90
N VAL A 91 -5.68 7.05 -1.89
CA VAL A 91 -4.40 6.87 -1.18
C VAL A 91 -4.64 6.65 0.30
N PHE A 92 -5.52 7.43 0.93
CA PHE A 92 -5.90 7.23 2.31
C PHE A 92 -6.54 5.85 2.55
N GLY A 93 -7.43 5.41 1.67
CA GLY A 93 -8.04 4.09 1.73
C GLY A 93 -7.01 2.97 1.67
N ILE A 94 -6.08 3.06 0.71
CA ILE A 94 -4.97 2.10 0.53
C ILE A 94 -4.09 2.07 1.77
N LEU A 95 -3.67 3.22 2.30
CA LEU A 95 -2.79 3.27 3.48
C LEU A 95 -3.50 2.87 4.78
N SER A 96 -4.83 2.96 4.84
CA SER A 96 -5.62 2.56 6.02
C SER A 96 -5.85 1.06 6.10
N GLU A 97 -6.02 0.38 4.96
CA GLU A 97 -6.21 -1.07 4.88
C GLU A 97 -5.33 -1.66 3.76
N PRO A 98 -4.00 -1.61 3.91
CA PRO A 98 -3.08 -1.88 2.81
C PRO A 98 -3.06 -3.34 2.38
N ASP A 99 -3.37 -4.27 3.29
CA ASP A 99 -3.31 -5.71 3.02
C ASP A 99 -4.24 -6.14 1.86
N GLY A 100 -5.34 -5.40 1.63
CA GLY A 100 -6.26 -5.66 0.53
C GLY A 100 -5.78 -5.21 -0.86
N PHE A 101 -4.67 -4.46 -0.92
CA PHE A 101 -4.13 -3.89 -2.16
C PHE A 101 -2.79 -4.54 -2.57
N ILE A 102 -2.27 -5.49 -1.79
CA ILE A 102 -1.01 -6.16 -2.11
C ILE A 102 -1.13 -6.88 -3.47
N GLY A 103 -0.16 -6.63 -4.35
CA GLY A 103 -0.15 -7.15 -5.72
C GLY A 103 -0.95 -6.32 -6.73
N THR A 104 -1.69 -5.30 -6.29
CA THR A 104 -2.42 -4.37 -7.17
C THR A 104 -1.44 -3.41 -7.85
N THR A 105 -1.64 -3.15 -9.14
CA THR A 105 -0.88 -2.15 -9.89
C THR A 105 -1.47 -0.76 -9.69
N ILE A 106 -0.62 0.19 -9.32
CA ILE A 106 -1.01 1.57 -9.03
C ILE A 106 -0.22 2.51 -9.92
N ARG A 107 -0.91 3.42 -10.60
CA ARG A 107 -0.33 4.55 -11.31
C ARG A 107 -0.63 5.84 -10.55
N ILE A 108 0.41 6.60 -10.23
CA ILE A 108 0.28 7.83 -9.44
C ILE A 108 1.24 8.93 -9.90
N THR A 109 0.74 10.17 -9.99
CA THR A 109 1.55 11.36 -10.23
C THR A 109 1.82 12.10 -8.91
N GLY A 110 3.06 12.54 -8.73
CA GLY A 110 3.49 13.29 -7.56
C GLY A 110 4.88 13.89 -7.75
N THR A 111 5.44 14.40 -6.67
CA THR A 111 6.80 14.95 -6.61
C THR A 111 7.77 13.91 -6.09
N ALA A 112 8.87 13.70 -6.80
CA ALA A 112 9.99 12.89 -6.36
C ALA A 112 10.61 13.49 -5.09
N VAL A 113 10.76 12.68 -4.06
CA VAL A 113 11.48 13.02 -2.83
C VAL A 113 12.38 11.85 -2.44
N SER A 114 13.51 12.14 -1.80
CA SER A 114 14.41 11.13 -1.27
C SER A 114 14.73 11.36 0.21
N HIS A 115 14.94 10.27 0.94
CA HIS A 115 15.40 10.30 2.32
C HIS A 115 16.54 9.33 2.50
N THR A 116 17.62 9.76 3.17
CA THR A 116 18.73 8.88 3.51
C THR A 116 18.74 8.62 5.00
N ASP A 117 18.66 7.35 5.39
CA ASP A 117 18.86 6.93 6.77
C ASP A 117 20.34 7.10 7.13
N GLU A 118 20.63 7.97 8.10
CA GLU A 118 22.02 8.28 8.50
C GLU A 118 22.73 7.11 9.20
N THR A 119 21.97 6.14 9.71
CA THR A 119 22.49 4.97 10.42
C THR A 119 22.90 3.87 9.44
N THR A 120 22.05 3.56 8.47
CA THR A 120 22.31 2.49 7.47
C THR A 120 23.01 3.02 6.22
N GLY A 121 22.86 4.30 5.93
CA GLY A 121 23.29 4.93 4.67
C GLY A 121 22.40 4.59 3.48
N GLU A 122 21.24 3.95 3.71
CA GLU A 122 20.30 3.59 2.65
C GLU A 122 19.43 4.80 2.28
N THR A 123 19.24 4.99 0.97
CA THR A 123 18.39 6.05 0.43
C THR A 123 17.09 5.46 -0.09
N TYR A 124 15.98 5.99 0.41
CA TYR A 124 14.62 5.67 0.02
C TYR A 124 14.08 6.76 -0.89
N TYR A 125 13.28 6.36 -1.88
CA TYR A 125 12.70 7.26 -2.87
C TYR A 125 11.18 7.13 -2.82
N ALA A 126 10.50 8.27 -2.79
CA ALA A 126 9.05 8.30 -2.73
C ALA A 126 8.44 9.27 -3.75
N CYS A 127 7.24 8.91 -4.19
CA CYS A 127 6.35 9.77 -4.95
C CYS A 127 5.39 10.45 -3.96
N PHE A 128 5.61 11.74 -3.73
CA PHE A 128 4.87 12.55 -2.77
C PHE A 128 3.70 13.28 -3.46
N ILE A 129 2.49 13.17 -2.92
CA ILE A 129 1.31 13.72 -3.58
C ILE A 129 1.16 15.21 -3.22
N THR A 130 1.19 16.07 -4.23
CA THR A 130 1.27 17.53 -4.04
C THR A 130 -0.06 18.23 -3.74
N ASP A 131 -1.20 17.65 -4.10
CA ASP A 131 -2.53 18.30 -3.99
C ASP A 131 -3.49 17.61 -3.00
N ALA A 132 -3.00 16.64 -2.23
CA ALA A 132 -3.81 15.77 -1.39
C ALA A 132 -3.64 16.14 0.10
N ALA A 133 -4.15 17.32 0.50
CA ALA A 133 -4.34 17.78 1.88
C ALA A 133 -3.12 17.80 2.86
N ALA A 134 -1.89 17.53 2.43
CA ALA A 134 -0.58 17.91 3.01
C ALA A 134 -0.33 17.81 4.55
N CYS A 135 -1.18 17.13 5.32
CA CYS A 135 -1.12 17.15 6.79
C CYS A 135 -0.35 15.96 7.38
N CYS A 136 -0.37 14.83 6.67
CA CYS A 136 0.31 13.61 7.05
C CYS A 136 1.17 13.19 5.86
N SER A 137 2.45 12.90 6.07
CA SER A 137 3.38 12.40 5.05
C SER A 137 2.74 11.23 4.27
N SER A 138 2.18 11.52 3.10
CA SER A 138 1.36 10.55 2.35
C SER A 138 1.91 10.46 0.94
N GLY A 139 2.20 9.24 0.53
CA GLY A 139 2.83 8.92 -0.74
C GLY A 139 3.23 7.45 -0.73
N PHE A 140 3.80 7.01 -1.85
CA PHE A 140 4.33 5.65 -1.96
C PHE A 140 5.83 5.73 -2.18
N GLU A 141 6.58 4.91 -1.45
CA GLU A 141 7.94 4.60 -1.85
C GLU A 141 7.90 3.84 -3.19
N TYR A 142 8.98 3.89 -3.96
CA TYR A 142 9.07 3.13 -5.19
C TYR A 142 10.48 2.57 -5.42
N GLU A 143 10.53 1.35 -5.94
CA GLU A 143 11.77 0.70 -6.41
C GLU A 143 11.70 0.49 -7.92
N LEU A 144 12.68 1.04 -8.65
CA LEU A 144 12.73 0.91 -10.11
C LEU A 144 13.04 -0.53 -10.54
N ALA A 145 12.23 -1.08 -11.47
CA ALA A 145 12.39 -2.45 -11.98
C ALA A 145 13.77 -2.72 -12.62
N ASP A 146 14.37 -1.70 -13.22
CA ASP A 146 15.64 -1.79 -13.95
C ASP A 146 16.86 -1.35 -13.13
N GLY A 147 16.66 -0.88 -11.89
CA GLY A 147 17.70 -0.26 -11.08
C GLY A 147 18.30 0.99 -11.73
N GLY A 148 17.50 1.71 -12.53
CA GLY A 148 17.88 2.92 -13.23
C GLY A 148 18.17 4.12 -12.31
N THR A 149 18.35 5.29 -12.91
CA THR A 149 18.61 6.52 -12.17
C THR A 149 17.31 7.11 -11.64
N TYR A 150 17.25 7.32 -10.32
CA TYR A 150 16.13 7.99 -9.69
C TYR A 150 16.06 9.48 -10.10
N PRO A 151 14.85 10.03 -10.36
CA PRO A 151 14.62 11.45 -10.60
C PRO A 151 15.15 12.34 -9.47
N ALA A 152 15.52 13.57 -9.79
CA ALA A 152 15.96 14.54 -8.78
C ALA A 152 14.77 14.99 -7.90
N ASP A 153 15.03 15.22 -6.62
CA ASP A 153 14.02 15.73 -5.68
C ASP A 153 13.37 17.02 -6.21
N GLY A 154 12.04 17.12 -6.03
CA GLY A 154 11.25 18.24 -6.55
C GLY A 154 10.76 18.06 -7.99
N THR A 155 11.18 17.00 -8.68
CA THR A 155 10.69 16.67 -10.04
C THR A 155 9.29 16.08 -9.97
N GLU A 156 8.37 16.55 -10.81
CA GLU A 156 7.08 15.89 -11.02
C GLU A 156 7.29 14.58 -11.80
N ILE A 157 6.77 13.48 -11.27
CA ILE A 157 6.94 12.13 -11.80
C ILE A 157 5.60 11.40 -11.81
N THR A 158 5.41 10.50 -12.78
CA THR A 158 4.35 9.50 -12.75
C THR A 158 4.99 8.14 -12.52
N VAL A 159 4.57 7.44 -11.47
CA VAL A 159 5.07 6.12 -11.09
C VAL A 159 3.98 5.10 -11.37
N LEU A 160 4.31 4.07 -12.13
CA LEU A 160 3.50 2.86 -12.27
C LEU A 160 4.27 1.70 -11.61
N GLY A 161 3.66 1.03 -10.62
CA GLY A 161 4.30 -0.08 -9.92
C GLY A 161 3.31 -1.02 -9.24
N THR A 162 3.81 -2.13 -8.70
CA THR A 162 3.02 -3.11 -7.96
C THR A 162 3.07 -2.80 -6.47
N PHE A 163 1.91 -2.62 -5.85
CA PHE A 163 1.80 -2.29 -4.45
C PHE A 163 2.20 -3.46 -3.54
N ASN A 164 3.01 -3.15 -2.54
CA ASN A 164 3.41 -4.04 -1.47
C ASN A 164 3.62 -3.25 -0.17
N ILE A 165 3.71 -3.97 0.95
CA ILE A 165 4.10 -3.44 2.24
C ILE A 165 5.35 -4.14 2.74
N TYR A 166 6.30 -3.37 3.26
CA TYR A 166 7.40 -3.92 4.06
C TYR A 166 7.42 -3.32 5.47
N GLU A 167 8.07 -4.02 6.38
CA GLU A 167 8.26 -3.57 7.76
C GLU A 167 9.73 -3.20 7.98
N ASP A 168 9.97 -2.01 8.52
CA ASP A 168 11.28 -1.58 8.99
C ASP A 168 11.13 -0.80 10.31
N GLY A 169 12.02 -1.04 11.26
CA GLY A 169 12.00 -0.36 12.57
C GLY A 169 10.69 -0.49 13.38
N GLY A 170 9.82 -1.46 13.06
CA GLY A 170 8.50 -1.61 13.66
C GLY A 170 7.41 -0.71 13.05
N ALA A 171 7.70 -0.03 11.94
CA ALA A 171 6.76 0.69 11.11
C ALA A 171 6.50 -0.07 9.78
N ARG A 172 5.31 0.14 9.21
CA ARG A 172 4.93 -0.42 7.90
C ARG A 172 5.04 0.67 6.85
N TYR A 173 5.63 0.34 5.71
CA TYR A 173 5.88 1.26 4.61
C TYR A 173 5.20 0.78 3.32
N ALA A 174 4.61 1.72 2.61
CA ALA A 174 3.93 1.49 1.34
C ALA A 174 4.92 1.62 0.18
N LEU A 175 5.11 0.53 -0.57
CA LEU A 175 6.10 0.42 -1.62
C LEU A 175 5.44 0.04 -2.96
N LEU A 176 5.82 0.73 -4.03
CA LEU A 176 5.57 0.34 -5.41
C LEU A 176 6.81 -0.39 -5.94
N GLU A 177 6.77 -1.71 -5.93
CA GLU A 177 7.84 -2.56 -6.45
C GLU A 177 7.78 -2.65 -7.98
N ASN A 178 8.90 -2.99 -8.60
CA ASN A 178 9.03 -3.14 -10.06
C ASN A 178 8.51 -1.91 -10.82
N SER A 179 8.76 -0.73 -10.27
CA SER A 179 8.21 0.52 -10.78
C SER A 179 8.88 0.99 -12.06
N VAL A 180 8.09 1.70 -12.87
CA VAL A 180 8.52 2.43 -14.06
C VAL A 180 8.14 3.90 -13.88
N ILE A 181 9.05 4.81 -14.23
CA ILE A 181 8.76 6.24 -14.31
C ILE A 181 8.27 6.57 -15.72
N GLU A 182 7.05 7.05 -15.82
CA GLU A 182 6.44 7.58 -17.03
C GLU A 182 6.76 9.08 -17.12
N GLY A 183 7.14 9.55 -18.32
CA GLY A 183 7.60 10.93 -18.57
C GLY A 183 6.91 11.59 -19.74
#